data_AF-A0A2P7BP28-F1
#
_entry.id   AF-A0A2P7BP28-F1
#
_cell.length_a   1.000
_cell.length_b   1.000
_cell.length_c   1.000
_cell.angle_alpha   90.00
_cell.angle_beta   90.00
_cell.angle_gamma   90.00
#
_symmetry.space_group_name_H-M   'P 1'
#
loop_
_entity.id
_entity.type
_entity.pdbx_description
1 polymer ?
#
loop_
_entity_poly.entity_id
_entity_poly.type
_entity_poly.pdbx_seq_one_letter_code
_entity_poly.pdbx_strand_id
1 'polypeptide(L)'
;MLSLLLLGTYLAGGNIEKGDEIVSAQLELMKLSYFCDDPLYRSKRDATRRSIAQLETSFKIENIMDLDSNLKNNAVKLSVPLNRGDCIALISEAQEKVDRLYEEYRP
;
A
#
# COMPACT_ATOMS: atom_id res chain seq x y z
N MET A 1 33.00 30.33 -11.41
CA MET A 1 32.10 30.06 -10.27
C MET A 1 30.71 29.77 -10.83
N LEU A 2 30.38 28.50 -11.10
CA LEU A 2 29.02 28.10 -11.51
C LEU A 2 28.82 26.60 -11.26
N SER A 3 28.85 26.17 -10.00
CA SER A 3 28.63 24.76 -9.65
C SER A 3 28.01 24.69 -8.26
N LEU A 4 26.71 24.97 -8.15
CA LEU A 4 26.02 24.87 -6.85
C LEU A 4 24.49 24.67 -6.93
N LEU A 5 23.93 24.22 -8.06
CA LEU A 5 22.46 24.15 -8.22
C LEU A 5 21.93 22.80 -8.76
N LEU A 6 22.58 21.67 -8.44
CA LEU A 6 22.13 20.34 -8.90
C LEU A 6 21.95 19.29 -7.80
N LEU A 7 22.03 19.65 -6.51
CA LEU A 7 21.83 18.70 -5.40
C LEU A 7 20.40 18.67 -4.83
N GLY A 8 19.45 19.42 -5.38
CA GLY A 8 18.10 19.55 -4.83
C GLY A 8 17.08 18.49 -5.29
N THR A 9 17.34 17.75 -6.36
CA THR A 9 16.32 16.88 -6.99
C THR A 9 16.45 15.39 -6.64
N TYR A 10 17.56 14.96 -6.04
CA TYR A 10 17.79 13.53 -5.74
C TYR A 10 17.09 13.03 -4.47
N LEU A 11 16.80 13.93 -3.51
CA LEU A 11 16.16 13.55 -2.24
C LEU A 11 14.64 13.38 -2.36
N ALA A 12 13.99 14.13 -3.25
CA ALA A 12 12.54 14.05 -3.44
C ALA A 12 12.11 12.77 -4.18
N GLY A 13 12.94 12.26 -5.09
CA GLY A 13 12.65 11.02 -5.83
C GLY A 13 12.62 9.79 -4.92
N GLY A 14 13.60 9.66 -4.02
CA GLY A 14 13.71 8.50 -3.13
C GLY A 14 12.60 8.40 -2.08
N ASN A 15 12.06 9.53 -1.62
CA ASN A 15 10.95 9.52 -0.66
C ASN A 15 9.62 9.13 -1.32
N ILE A 16 9.36 9.60 -2.55
CA ILE A 16 8.16 9.23 -3.31
C ILE A 16 8.17 7.74 -3.65
N GLU A 17 9.30 7.19 -4.09
CA GLU A 17 9.43 5.76 -4.39
C GLU A 17 9.13 4.89 -3.15
N LYS A 18 9.71 5.22 -1.99
CA LYS A 18 9.43 4.50 -0.74
C LYS A 18 7.97 4.64 -0.30
N GLY A 19 7.38 5.83 -0.45
CA GLY A 19 5.98 6.06 -0.14
C GLY A 19 5.05 5.25 -1.04
N ASP A 20 5.36 5.17 -2.34
CA ASP A 20 4.65 4.34 -3.32
C ASP A 20 4.74 2.85 -2.98
N GLU A 21 5.89 2.38 -2.54
CA GLU A 21 6.07 0.99 -2.10
C GLU A 21 5.19 0.66 -0.88
N ILE A 22 5.16 1.54 0.12
CA ILE A 22 4.32 1.37 1.32
C ILE A 22 2.84 1.35 0.93
N VAL A 23 2.39 2.30 0.11
CA VAL A 23 0.98 2.39 -0.30
C VAL A 23 0.60 1.19 -1.17
N SER A 24 1.47 0.75 -2.06
CA SER A 24 1.26 -0.45 -2.87
C SER A 24 1.09 -1.70 -2.00
N ALA A 25 1.95 -1.89 -1.00
CA ALA A 25 1.83 -3.00 -0.04
C ALA A 25 0.55 -2.92 0.80
N GLN A 26 0.13 -1.71 1.21
CA GLN A 26 -1.14 -1.48 1.89
C GLN A 26 -2.36 -1.83 1.02
N LEU A 27 -2.32 -1.51 -0.28
CA LEU A 27 -3.37 -1.90 -1.23
C LEU A 27 -3.42 -3.41 -1.45
N GLU A 28 -2.27 -4.09 -1.48
CA GLU A 28 -2.19 -5.56 -1.52
C GLU A 28 -2.81 -6.19 -0.27
N LEU A 29 -2.43 -5.70 0.91
CA LEU A 29 -3.00 -6.14 2.19
C LEU A 29 -4.52 -5.93 2.23
N MET A 30 -5.00 -4.77 1.80
CA MET A 30 -6.43 -4.47 1.69
C MET A 30 -7.14 -5.45 0.75
N LYS A 31 -6.57 -5.76 -0.42
CA LYS A 31 -7.12 -6.76 -1.35
C LYS A 31 -7.20 -8.13 -0.69
N LEU A 32 -6.11 -8.59 -0.07
CA LEU A 32 -6.06 -9.90 0.59
C LEU A 32 -7.09 -10.01 1.71
N SER A 33 -7.17 -9.01 2.59
CA SER A 33 -8.20 -8.92 3.63
C SER A 33 -9.61 -9.02 3.05
N TYR A 34 -9.89 -8.36 1.92
CA TYR A 34 -11.19 -8.48 1.25
C TYR A 34 -11.50 -9.91 0.81
N PHE A 35 -10.59 -10.54 0.07
CA PHE A 35 -10.81 -11.90 -0.46
C PHE A 35 -10.85 -12.98 0.63
N CYS A 36 -10.20 -12.73 1.76
CA CYS A 36 -10.21 -13.59 2.94
C CYS A 36 -11.41 -13.37 3.87
N ASP A 37 -12.37 -12.50 3.50
CA ASP A 37 -13.51 -12.13 4.36
C ASP A 37 -13.04 -11.63 5.75
N ASP A 38 -11.88 -10.96 5.81
CA ASP A 38 -11.28 -10.47 7.05
C ASP A 38 -12.16 -9.36 7.69
N PRO A 39 -12.60 -9.52 8.95
CA PRO A 39 -13.40 -8.50 9.64
C PRO A 39 -12.70 -7.14 9.76
N LEU A 40 -11.36 -7.12 9.65
CA LEU A 40 -10.55 -5.90 9.73
C LEU A 40 -10.33 -5.20 8.39
N TYR A 41 -10.92 -5.69 7.30
CA TYR A 41 -10.81 -5.09 5.95
C TYR A 41 -11.03 -3.56 5.95
N ARG A 42 -12.07 -3.07 6.65
CA ARG A 42 -12.36 -1.63 6.74
C ARG A 42 -11.22 -0.86 7.40
N SER A 43 -10.63 -1.43 8.44
CA SER A 43 -9.48 -0.84 9.14
C SER A 43 -8.24 -0.78 8.24
N LYS A 44 -8.02 -1.79 7.38
CA LYS A 44 -6.92 -1.79 6.39
C LYS A 44 -7.12 -0.68 5.35
N ARG A 45 -8.32 -0.57 4.77
CA ARG A 45 -8.66 0.52 3.84
C ARG A 45 -8.43 1.90 4.47
N ASP A 46 -8.88 2.10 5.71
CA ASP A 46 -8.71 3.37 6.41
C ASP A 46 -7.23 3.63 6.75
N ALA A 47 -6.43 2.59 7.00
CA ALA A 47 -4.99 2.69 7.16
C ALA A 47 -4.31 3.12 5.86
N THR A 48 -4.62 2.48 4.73
CA THR A 48 -4.12 2.88 3.40
C THR A 48 -4.43 4.35 3.11
N ARG A 49 -5.64 4.81 3.45
CA ARG A 49 -6.02 6.22 3.27
C ARG A 49 -5.18 7.16 4.11
N ARG A 50 -4.85 6.79 5.35
CA ARG A 50 -3.93 7.56 6.20
C ARG A 50 -2.52 7.55 5.64
N SER A 51 -2.03 6.42 5.12
CA SER A 51 -0.72 6.32 4.48
C SER A 51 -0.59 7.29 3.31
N ILE A 52 -1.56 7.33 2.39
CA ILE A 52 -1.57 8.28 1.27
C ILE A 52 -1.57 9.74 1.75
N ALA A 53 -2.28 10.04 2.84
CA ALA A 53 -2.33 11.40 3.39
C ALA A 53 -1.04 11.83 4.12
N GLN A 54 -0.20 10.87 4.55
CA GLN A 54 0.97 11.12 5.40
C GLN A 54 2.30 10.96 4.67
N LEU A 55 2.35 10.17 3.60
CA LEU A 55 3.56 9.85 2.85
C LEU A 55 3.66 10.71 1.60
N GLU A 56 4.88 11.00 1.15
CA GLU A 56 5.10 11.48 -0.22
C GLU A 56 4.88 10.31 -1.17
N THR A 57 3.85 10.36 -2.01
CA THR A 57 3.45 9.25 -2.90
C THR A 57 2.75 9.78 -4.15
N SER A 58 2.82 9.01 -5.24
CA SER A 58 2.07 9.23 -6.48
C SER A 58 0.61 8.76 -6.40
N PHE A 59 0.27 7.93 -5.42
CA PHE A 59 -1.09 7.44 -5.20
C PHE A 59 -2.00 8.52 -4.63
N LYS A 60 -3.29 8.42 -4.95
CA LYS A 60 -4.34 9.31 -4.46
C LYS A 60 -5.44 8.53 -3.75
N ILE A 61 -6.25 9.24 -2.95
CA ILE A 61 -7.34 8.62 -2.18
C ILE A 61 -8.36 7.97 -3.12
N GLU A 62 -8.56 8.51 -4.33
CA GLU A 62 -9.42 7.94 -5.36
C GLU A 62 -9.00 6.52 -5.74
N ASN A 63 -7.69 6.21 -5.74
CA ASN A 63 -7.21 4.85 -6.04
C ASN A 63 -7.73 3.81 -5.02
N ILE A 64 -7.93 4.20 -3.76
CA ILE A 64 -8.50 3.34 -2.71
C ILE A 64 -9.99 3.15 -2.94
N MET A 65 -10.72 4.22 -3.27
CA MET A 65 -12.15 4.16 -3.52
C MET A 65 -12.48 3.32 -4.74
N ASP A 66 -11.71 3.49 -5.82
CA ASP A 66 -11.82 2.70 -7.04
C ASP A 66 -11.55 1.22 -6.73
N LEU A 67 -10.51 0.93 -5.94
CA LEU A 67 -10.23 -0.44 -5.51
C LEU A 67 -11.37 -1.04 -4.67
N ASP A 68 -11.88 -0.34 -3.65
CA ASP A 68 -12.98 -0.79 -2.80
C ASP A 68 -14.25 -1.07 -3.63
N SER A 69 -14.56 -0.17 -4.57
CA SER A 69 -15.67 -0.35 -5.51
C SER A 69 -15.45 -1.58 -6.41
N ASN A 70 -14.26 -1.71 -7.00
CA ASN A 70 -13.96 -2.80 -7.91
C ASN A 70 -13.93 -4.17 -7.21
N LEU A 71 -13.51 -4.23 -5.95
CA LEU A 71 -13.59 -5.44 -5.12
C LEU A 71 -15.05 -5.84 -4.86
N LYS A 72 -15.90 -4.88 -4.45
CA LYS A 72 -17.34 -5.10 -4.21
C LYS A 72 -18.11 -5.50 -5.45
N ASN A 73 -17.70 -5.00 -6.61
CA ASN A 73 -18.31 -5.31 -7.90
C ASN A 73 -17.68 -6.53 -8.59
N ASN A 74 -16.79 -7.29 -7.92
CA ASN A 74 -16.08 -8.45 -8.48
C ASN A 74 -15.28 -8.15 -9.76
N ALA A 75 -14.89 -6.88 -9.97
CA ALA A 75 -14.10 -6.43 -11.12
C ALA A 75 -12.60 -6.68 -10.92
N VAL A 76 -12.15 -6.82 -9.66
CA VAL A 76 -10.79 -7.25 -9.32
C VAL A 76 -10.80 -8.74 -9.05
N LYS A 77 -9.79 -9.45 -9.59
CA LYS A 77 -9.51 -10.85 -9.29
C LYS A 77 -8.10 -10.96 -8.73
N LEU A 78 -7.88 -11.94 -7.87
CA LEU A 78 -6.53 -12.33 -7.50
C LEU A 78 -5.84 -12.96 -8.71
N SER A 79 -4.55 -12.66 -8.87
CA SER A 79 -3.71 -13.28 -9.90
C SER A 79 -3.52 -14.77 -9.67
N VAL A 80 -3.60 -15.21 -8.40
CA VAL A 80 -3.47 -16.60 -7.97
C VAL A 80 -4.72 -16.99 -7.18
N PRO A 81 -5.29 -18.20 -7.39
CA PRO A 81 -6.38 -18.69 -6.56
C PRO A 81 -6.01 -18.69 -5.07
N LEU A 82 -6.88 -18.12 -4.25
CA LEU A 82 -6.70 -18.07 -2.80
C LEU A 82 -7.22 -19.36 -2.16
N ASN A 83 -6.34 -20.07 -1.47
CA ASN A 83 -6.77 -21.09 -0.54
C ASN A 83 -7.14 -20.43 0.79
N ARG A 84 -8.40 -20.54 1.20
CA ARG A 84 -8.91 -19.91 2.43
C ARG A 84 -8.19 -20.40 3.70
N GLY A 85 -7.65 -21.62 3.69
CA GLY A 85 -6.84 -22.14 4.79
C GLY A 85 -5.56 -21.34 5.06
N ASP A 86 -5.06 -20.62 4.05
CA ASP A 86 -3.81 -19.87 4.11
C ASP A 86 -4.02 -18.37 4.40
N CYS A 87 -5.28 -17.94 4.56
CA CYS A 87 -5.63 -16.52 4.72
C CYS A 87 -4.91 -15.83 5.88
N ILE A 88 -4.81 -16.50 7.03
CA ILE A 88 -4.13 -15.92 8.20
C ILE A 88 -2.64 -15.69 7.88
N ALA A 89 -1.98 -16.66 7.26
CA ALA A 89 -0.57 -16.56 6.88
C ALA A 89 -0.36 -15.45 5.85
N LEU A 90 -1.17 -15.41 4.79
CA LEU A 90 -1.05 -14.41 3.72
C LEU A 90 -1.31 -12.98 4.23
N ILE A 91 -2.30 -12.79 5.09
CA ILE A 91 -2.55 -11.48 5.73
C ILE A 91 -1.39 -11.10 6.64
N SER A 92 -0.85 -12.06 7.40
CA SER A 92 0.30 -11.82 8.29
C SER A 92 1.55 -11.42 7.50
N GLU A 93 1.89 -12.14 6.43
CA GLU A 93 3.03 -11.85 5.56
C GLU A 93 2.89 -10.49 4.87
N ALA A 94 1.68 -10.16 4.40
CA ALA A 94 1.40 -8.86 3.81
C ALA A 94 1.50 -7.72 4.83
N GLN A 95 1.05 -7.95 6.07
CA GLN A 95 1.21 -6.98 7.16
C GLN A 95 2.68 -6.80 7.55
N GLU A 96 3.45 -7.89 7.66
CA GLU A 96 4.88 -7.84 7.96
C GLU A 96 5.65 -7.07 6.87
N LYS A 97 5.29 -7.25 5.59
CA LYS A 97 5.83 -6.46 4.48
C LYS A 97 5.56 -4.97 4.66
N VAL A 98 4.33 -4.60 5.02
CA VAL A 98 3.97 -3.20 5.31
C VAL A 98 4.78 -2.65 6.48
N ASP A 99 4.88 -3.39 7.58
CA ASP A 99 5.57 -2.96 8.79
C ASP A 99 7.07 -2.74 8.54
N ARG A 100 7.71 -3.68 7.83
CA ARG A 100 9.11 -3.55 7.41
C ARG A 100 9.34 -2.30 6.54
N LEU A 101 8.49 -2.05 5.55
CA LEU A 101 8.62 -0.85 4.71
C LEU A 101 8.47 0.45 5.52
N TYR A 102 7.62 0.45 6.54
CA TYR A 102 7.51 1.59 7.46
C TYR A 102 8.75 1.78 8.35
N GLU A 103 9.40 0.69 8.76
CA GLU A 103 10.67 0.76 9.49
C GLU A 103 11.78 1.32 8.60
N GLU A 104 11.87 0.89 7.35
CA GLU A 104 12.84 1.37 6.34
C GLU A 104 12.61 2.83 5.89
N TYR A 105 11.38 3.34 6.10
CA TYR A 105 11.00 4.72 5.81
C TYR A 105 11.34 5.70 6.95
N ARG A 106 11.41 5.23 8.20
CA ARG A 106 11.80 6.09 9.32
C ARG A 106 13.32 6.38 9.25
N PRO A 107 13.73 7.66 9.34
CA PRO A 107 15.14 8.05 9.33
C PRO A 107 15.89 7.63 10.59
#